data_AF-E9D1C1-F1
#
_entry.id   AF-E9D1C1-F1
#
_cell.length_a   1.000
_cell.length_b   1.000
_cell.length_c   1.000
_cell.angle_alpha   90.00
_cell.angle_beta   90.00
_cell.angle_gamma   90.00
#
_symmetry.space_group_name_H-M   'P 1'
#
loop_
_entity.id
_entity.type
_entity.pdbx_description
1 polymer ?
#
loop_
_entity_poly.entity_id
_entity_poly.type
_entity_poly.pdbx_seq_one_letter_code
_entity_poly.pdbx_strand_id
1 'polypeptide(L)'
;MSFQIPARYPLPCSPSLVCQDRFDLLEADAWDVPFWSILKKALSLKITDSHGLIDLLQTIDVTLRGCATTDHGFLQTFLRGMGEAAEGQFFNRVWPVLVEIALEMPSLFPEFSLPILSEQHDQVTLSRRQVACLVVHQFLCSLPSQPWPTDSSPDFRIWYSTDIRHPKAVAAYISSVFTYFGRLAGSSHGSDSPSLLSAEWPIIFRLRTLGVHKSAILHTLPMGCMLRPMTVTYEPIISTNPLYLASLMGRASFPQIRPLVLVRALHKKRCTSAQRQNPVRSSYSPQLSKTLRSWLCRVQKP
;
A
#
# COMPACT_ATOMS: atom_id res chain seq x y z
N MET A 1 -11.01 -29.53 5.34
CA MET A 1 -9.86 -29.01 6.10
C MET A 1 -10.08 -27.52 6.32
N SER A 2 -10.35 -27.10 7.55
CA SER A 2 -10.49 -25.68 7.90
C SER A 2 -9.14 -25.00 7.78
N PHE A 3 -9.02 -24.02 6.89
CA PHE A 3 -7.79 -23.25 6.71
C PHE A 3 -7.68 -22.26 7.87
N GLN A 4 -6.75 -22.50 8.79
CA GLN A 4 -6.51 -21.58 9.91
C GLN A 4 -5.54 -20.50 9.45
N ILE A 5 -6.00 -19.25 9.41
CA ILE A 5 -5.14 -18.10 9.13
C ILE A 5 -4.13 -18.01 10.28
N PRO A 6 -2.82 -17.90 10.01
CA PRO A 6 -1.83 -17.74 11.08
C PRO A 6 -2.08 -16.45 11.84
N ALA A 7 -1.65 -16.39 13.10
CA ALA A 7 -1.78 -15.18 13.91
C ALA A 7 -0.83 -14.05 13.45
N ARG A 8 0.22 -14.40 12.70
CA ARG A 8 1.28 -13.48 12.31
C ARG A 8 1.68 -13.65 10.85
N TYR A 9 2.07 -12.55 10.23
CA TYR A 9 2.58 -12.46 8.88
C TYR A 9 4.11 -12.37 8.91
N PRO A 10 4.86 -13.30 8.28
CA PRO A 10 6.32 -13.28 8.31
C PRO A 10 6.85 -12.06 7.54
N LEU A 11 7.91 -11.43 8.04
CA LEU A 11 8.57 -10.31 7.38
C LEU A 11 9.82 -10.78 6.59
N PRO A 12 10.32 -9.97 5.65
CA PRO A 12 11.56 -10.22 4.89
C PRO A 12 12.77 -10.64 5.73
N CYS A 13 12.87 -10.09 6.95
CA CYS A 13 13.95 -10.37 7.87
C CYS A 13 13.80 -11.68 8.67
N SER A 14 12.72 -12.45 8.46
CA SER A 14 12.51 -13.69 9.18
C SER A 14 13.56 -14.74 8.84
N PRO A 15 14.21 -15.38 9.83
CA PRO A 15 15.14 -16.47 9.57
C PRO A 15 14.44 -17.71 9.01
N SER A 16 13.11 -17.81 9.16
CA SER A 16 12.31 -18.88 8.56
C SER A 16 12.07 -18.69 7.06
N LEU A 17 12.32 -17.49 6.52
CA LEU A 17 12.15 -17.20 5.11
C LEU A 17 13.48 -17.47 4.40
N VAL A 18 13.62 -18.68 3.87
CA VAL A 18 14.80 -19.13 3.13
C VAL A 18 14.48 -19.27 1.65
N CYS A 19 15.50 -19.06 0.81
CA CYS A 19 15.40 -19.15 -0.64
C CYS A 19 16.76 -19.48 -1.26
N GLN A 20 16.73 -19.91 -2.51
CA GLN A 20 17.93 -20.14 -3.32
C GLN A 20 18.55 -18.81 -3.74
N ASP A 21 19.87 -18.68 -3.61
CA ASP A 21 20.62 -17.55 -4.15
C ASP A 21 20.84 -17.71 -5.66
N ARG A 22 19.77 -17.47 -6.43
CA ARG A 22 19.73 -17.69 -7.88
C ARG A 22 20.71 -16.81 -8.67
N PHE A 23 21.23 -15.77 -8.05
CA PHE A 23 22.15 -14.82 -8.66
C PHE A 23 23.55 -14.89 -8.04
N ASP A 24 23.79 -15.87 -7.16
CA ASP A 24 25.07 -16.11 -6.49
C ASP A 24 25.64 -14.85 -5.83
N LEU A 25 24.78 -14.08 -5.15
CA LEU A 25 25.17 -12.81 -4.52
C LEU A 25 25.99 -13.00 -3.23
N LEU A 26 25.80 -14.13 -2.56
CA LEU A 26 26.44 -14.45 -1.28
C LEU A 26 27.61 -15.41 -1.41
N GLU A 27 27.82 -16.05 -2.57
CA GLU A 27 28.86 -17.06 -2.80
C GLU A 27 28.85 -18.17 -1.72
N ALA A 28 27.65 -18.58 -1.29
CA ALA A 28 27.48 -19.53 -0.20
C ALA A 28 27.36 -20.97 -0.72
N ASP A 29 28.03 -21.91 -0.07
CA ASP A 29 27.95 -23.35 -0.41
C ASP A 29 26.57 -23.96 -0.09
N ALA A 30 25.73 -23.26 0.68
CA ALA A 30 24.41 -23.72 1.10
C ALA A 30 23.36 -23.54 -0.01
N TRP A 31 22.55 -24.58 -0.24
CA TRP A 31 21.46 -24.55 -1.23
C TRP A 31 20.39 -23.50 -0.95
N ASP A 32 20.00 -23.37 0.32
CA ASP A 32 19.03 -22.39 0.78
C ASP A 32 19.67 -21.49 1.83
N VAL A 33 19.50 -20.19 1.66
CA VAL A 33 20.01 -19.14 2.55
C VAL A 33 18.86 -18.24 3.01
N PRO A 34 18.98 -17.57 4.16
CA PRO A 34 17.98 -16.59 4.58
C PRO A 34 17.79 -15.50 3.53
N PHE A 35 16.55 -15.26 3.11
CA PHE A 35 16.22 -14.23 2.11
C PHE A 35 16.76 -12.86 2.49
N TRP A 36 16.73 -12.54 3.79
CA TRP A 36 17.26 -11.30 4.31
C TRP A 36 18.73 -11.06 3.95
N SER A 37 19.57 -12.11 3.95
CA SER A 37 20.99 -12.01 3.61
C SER A 37 21.16 -11.59 2.15
N ILE A 38 20.39 -12.20 1.24
CA ILE A 38 20.39 -11.86 -0.19
C ILE A 38 19.88 -10.43 -0.37
N LEU A 39 18.75 -10.08 0.24
CA LEU A 39 18.16 -8.75 0.13
C LEU A 39 19.13 -7.66 0.63
N LYS A 40 19.81 -7.90 1.75
CA LYS A 40 20.81 -6.97 2.29
C LYS A 40 21.98 -6.77 1.33
N LYS A 41 22.47 -7.84 0.72
CA LYS A 41 23.55 -7.78 -0.28
C LYS A 41 23.08 -7.05 -1.54
N ALA A 42 21.90 -7.36 -2.07
CA ALA A 42 21.32 -6.71 -3.23
C ALA A 42 21.11 -5.20 -3.01
N LEU A 43 20.59 -4.80 -1.83
CA LEU A 43 20.42 -3.39 -1.47
C LEU A 43 21.74 -2.64 -1.23
N SER A 44 22.85 -3.36 -0.97
CA SER A 44 24.18 -2.76 -0.85
C SER A 44 24.81 -2.42 -2.21
N LEU A 45 24.25 -2.92 -3.31
CA LEU A 45 24.71 -2.59 -4.66
C LEU A 45 24.40 -1.12 -4.97
N LYS A 46 25.34 -0.46 -5.63
CA LYS A 46 25.19 0.95 -6.00
C LYS A 46 24.18 1.08 -7.15
N ILE A 47 23.02 1.67 -6.88
CA ILE A 47 21.99 1.97 -7.87
C ILE A 47 21.97 3.48 -8.12
N THR A 48 22.19 3.87 -9.37
CA THR A 48 22.30 5.28 -9.79
C THR A 48 21.18 5.73 -10.72
N ASP A 49 20.39 4.80 -11.25
CA ASP A 49 19.38 5.08 -12.27
C ASP A 49 18.19 4.11 -12.20
N SER A 50 17.18 4.40 -13.04
CA SER A 50 16.00 3.56 -13.18
C SER A 50 16.31 2.14 -13.65
N HIS A 51 17.38 1.89 -14.41
CA HIS A 51 17.69 0.55 -14.86
C HIS A 51 18.15 -0.33 -13.69
N GLY A 52 19.09 0.15 -12.89
CA GLY A 52 19.60 -0.58 -11.73
C GLY A 52 18.52 -0.85 -10.68
N LEU A 53 17.54 0.05 -10.52
CA LEU A 53 16.39 -0.20 -9.65
C LEU A 53 15.51 -1.33 -10.20
N ILE A 54 15.25 -1.36 -11.50
CA ILE A 54 14.41 -2.39 -12.12
C ILE A 54 15.10 -3.75 -12.02
N ASP A 55 16.42 -3.81 -12.27
CA ASP A 55 17.22 -5.02 -12.09
C ASP A 55 17.14 -5.53 -10.64
N LEU A 56 17.27 -4.63 -9.65
CA LEU A 56 17.11 -4.98 -8.24
C LEU A 56 15.72 -5.56 -7.94
N LEU A 57 14.64 -4.93 -8.43
CA LEU A 57 13.27 -5.42 -8.21
C LEU A 57 13.06 -6.80 -8.83
N GLN A 58 13.63 -7.05 -10.01
CA GLN A 58 13.60 -8.36 -10.66
C GLN A 58 14.39 -9.39 -9.88
N THR A 59 15.59 -9.05 -9.39
CA THR A 59 16.38 -9.92 -8.51
C THR A 59 15.57 -10.30 -7.26
N ILE A 60 14.92 -9.33 -6.61
CA ILE A 60 14.08 -9.58 -5.44
C ILE A 60 12.92 -10.52 -5.77
N ASP A 61 12.20 -10.30 -6.87
CA ASP A 61 11.03 -11.10 -7.24
C ASP A 61 11.40 -12.53 -7.64
N VAL A 62 12.48 -12.71 -8.41
CA VAL A 62 13.01 -14.03 -8.81
C VAL A 62 13.49 -14.80 -7.58
N THR A 63 14.22 -14.16 -6.67
CA THR A 63 14.72 -14.81 -5.46
C THR A 63 13.58 -15.20 -4.52
N LEU A 64 12.65 -14.29 -4.25
CA LEU A 64 11.59 -14.50 -3.27
C LEU A 64 10.46 -15.41 -3.78
N ARG A 65 10.18 -15.39 -5.08
CA ARG A 65 8.97 -16.03 -5.65
C ARG A 65 9.27 -16.97 -6.81
N GLY A 66 10.52 -17.04 -7.29
CA GLY A 66 10.88 -17.86 -8.45
C GLY A 66 10.29 -17.35 -9.77
N CYS A 67 9.79 -16.12 -9.82
CA CYS A 67 9.11 -15.57 -11.00
C CYS A 67 10.03 -14.62 -11.76
N ALA A 68 10.39 -14.98 -12.99
CA ALA A 68 11.25 -14.16 -13.86
C ALA A 68 10.47 -13.17 -14.76
N THR A 69 9.14 -13.15 -14.67
CA THR A 69 8.28 -12.50 -15.69
C THR A 69 7.58 -11.24 -15.20
N THR A 70 8.00 -10.66 -14.07
CA THR A 70 7.38 -9.44 -13.58
C THR A 70 7.74 -8.24 -14.43
N ASP A 71 6.73 -7.75 -15.13
CA ASP A 71 6.81 -6.57 -15.96
C ASP A 71 6.84 -5.31 -15.07
N HIS A 72 7.90 -4.52 -15.25
CA HIS A 72 8.11 -3.24 -14.57
C HIS A 72 8.13 -2.05 -15.54
N GLY A 73 7.65 -2.24 -16.78
CA GLY A 73 7.78 -1.24 -17.84
C GLY A 73 7.06 0.07 -17.54
N PHE A 74 5.95 0.06 -16.80
CA PHE A 74 5.29 1.30 -16.39
C PHE A 74 6.13 2.08 -15.38
N LEU A 75 6.70 1.40 -14.37
CA LEU A 75 7.57 2.05 -13.39
C LEU A 75 8.83 2.63 -14.05
N GLN A 76 9.44 1.89 -14.97
CA GLN A 76 10.60 2.36 -15.73
C GLN A 76 10.27 3.60 -16.56
N THR A 77 9.13 3.58 -17.27
CA THR A 77 8.65 4.74 -18.04
C THR A 77 8.34 5.93 -17.15
N PHE A 78 7.72 5.68 -15.98
CA PHE A 78 7.40 6.72 -15.00
C PHE A 78 8.67 7.41 -14.49
N LEU A 79 9.71 6.65 -14.12
CA LEU A 79 10.96 7.19 -13.60
C LEU A 79 11.67 8.07 -14.63
N ARG A 80 11.82 7.58 -15.86
CA ARG A 80 12.41 8.35 -16.98
C ARG A 80 11.59 9.58 -17.33
N GLY A 81 10.26 9.51 -17.15
CA GLY A 81 9.34 10.61 -17.38
C GLY A 81 9.42 11.75 -16.36
N MET A 82 10.12 11.57 -15.23
CA MET A 82 10.33 12.64 -14.23
C MET A 82 11.31 13.72 -14.72
N GLY A 83 12.12 13.41 -15.74
CA GLY A 83 13.22 14.25 -16.23
C GLY A 83 14.53 13.98 -15.48
N GLU A 84 15.66 14.16 -16.19
CA GLU A 84 17.00 13.76 -15.72
C GLU A 84 17.37 14.35 -14.35
N ALA A 85 17.04 15.63 -14.12
CA ALA A 85 17.35 16.29 -12.85
C ALA A 85 16.58 15.68 -11.67
N ALA A 86 15.29 15.39 -11.84
CA ALA A 86 14.44 14.82 -10.79
C ALA A 86 14.76 13.34 -10.54
N GLU A 87 15.03 12.58 -11.61
CA GLU A 87 15.51 11.19 -11.52
C GLU A 87 16.85 11.13 -10.77
N GLY A 88 17.82 11.97 -11.16
CA GLY A 88 19.10 12.07 -10.47
C GLY A 88 18.95 12.50 -9.01
N GLN A 89 18.02 13.41 -8.69
CA GLN A 89 17.75 13.81 -7.31
C GLN A 89 17.16 12.66 -6.48
N PHE A 90 16.27 11.86 -7.08
CA PHE A 90 15.74 10.65 -6.44
C PHE A 90 16.85 9.67 -6.09
N PHE A 91 17.69 9.27 -7.05
CA PHE A 91 18.75 8.28 -6.79
C PHE A 91 19.87 8.79 -5.89
N ASN A 92 20.19 10.08 -5.93
CA ASN A 92 21.29 10.64 -5.11
C ASN A 92 20.86 11.02 -3.69
N ARG A 93 19.58 11.33 -3.44
CA ARG A 93 19.10 11.82 -2.13
C ARG A 93 18.03 10.95 -1.50
N VAL A 94 17.08 10.47 -2.28
CA VAL A 94 15.92 9.74 -1.74
C VAL A 94 16.25 8.26 -1.59
N TRP A 95 16.79 7.64 -2.64
CA TRP A 95 17.09 6.21 -2.68
C TRP A 95 17.98 5.73 -1.52
N PRO A 96 19.10 6.40 -1.16
CA PRO A 96 19.94 5.96 -0.04
C PRO A 96 19.18 5.94 1.29
N VAL A 97 18.29 6.92 1.51
CA VAL A 97 17.43 6.96 2.69
C VAL A 97 16.49 5.77 2.68
N LEU A 98 15.84 5.45 1.56
CA LEU A 98 14.94 4.29 1.48
C LEU A 98 15.68 2.97 1.78
N VAL A 99 16.89 2.81 1.26
CA VAL A 99 17.74 1.64 1.57
C VAL A 99 18.02 1.55 3.06
N GLU A 100 18.37 2.66 3.71
CA GLU A 100 18.57 2.72 5.16
C GLU A 100 17.31 2.28 5.93
N ILE A 101 16.13 2.84 5.60
CA ILE A 101 14.86 2.45 6.26
C ILE A 101 14.54 0.97 6.05
N ALA A 102 14.77 0.43 4.85
CA ALA A 102 14.56 -0.98 4.57
C ALA A 102 15.44 -1.85 5.48
N LEU A 103 16.74 -1.54 5.56
CA LEU A 103 17.71 -2.31 6.33
C LEU A 103 17.50 -2.24 7.85
N GLU A 104 16.74 -1.27 8.36
CA GLU A 104 16.33 -1.20 9.77
C GLU A 104 15.29 -2.24 10.18
N MET A 105 14.63 -2.94 9.24
CA MET A 105 13.51 -3.84 9.55
C MET A 105 13.75 -4.80 10.73
N PRO A 106 14.90 -5.50 10.87
CA PRO A 106 15.14 -6.39 12.01
C PRO A 106 15.14 -5.68 13.36
N SER A 107 15.62 -4.43 13.39
CA SER A 107 15.62 -3.61 14.61
C SER A 107 14.23 -3.06 14.95
N LEU A 108 13.44 -2.73 13.93
CA LEU A 108 12.07 -2.21 14.07
C LEU A 108 11.05 -3.32 14.38
N PHE A 109 11.32 -4.55 13.97
CA PHE A 109 10.45 -5.72 14.11
C PHE A 109 11.24 -6.93 14.63
N PRO A 110 11.62 -6.96 15.92
CA PRO A 110 12.47 -8.02 16.49
C PRO A 110 11.82 -9.41 16.49
N GLU A 111 10.49 -9.49 16.38
CA GLU A 111 9.75 -10.75 16.24
C GLU A 111 9.71 -11.25 14.77
N PHE A 112 10.39 -10.55 13.86
CA PHE A 112 10.48 -10.83 12.43
C PHE A 112 9.14 -11.10 11.72
N SER A 113 8.06 -10.57 12.27
CA SER A 113 6.69 -10.83 11.83
C SER A 113 5.74 -9.73 12.31
N LEU A 114 4.63 -9.55 11.61
CA LEU A 114 3.57 -8.61 11.97
C LEU A 114 2.35 -9.34 12.54
N PRO A 115 1.74 -8.84 13.63
CA PRO A 115 0.44 -9.34 14.08
C PRO A 115 -0.62 -9.12 13.01
N ILE A 116 -1.46 -10.13 12.77
CA ILE A 116 -2.60 -10.03 11.85
C ILE A 116 -3.83 -9.61 12.64
N LEU A 117 -4.51 -8.57 12.15
CA LEU A 117 -5.75 -8.11 12.77
C LEU A 117 -6.84 -9.18 12.65
N SER A 118 -7.40 -9.58 13.78
CA SER A 118 -8.49 -10.55 13.88
C SER A 118 -9.54 -10.10 14.91
N GLU A 119 -10.59 -10.88 15.11
CA GLU A 119 -11.57 -10.58 16.17
C GLU A 119 -10.95 -10.69 17.58
N GLN A 120 -9.92 -11.53 17.75
CA GLN A 120 -9.17 -11.70 19.00
C GLN A 120 -8.04 -10.68 19.15
N HIS A 121 -7.49 -10.19 18.03
CA HIS A 121 -6.42 -9.20 17.99
C HIS A 121 -6.87 -8.03 17.11
N ASP A 122 -7.75 -7.19 17.65
CA ASP A 122 -8.45 -6.16 16.89
C ASP A 122 -7.61 -4.88 16.68
N GLN A 123 -6.42 -4.78 17.27
CA GLN A 123 -5.58 -3.58 17.20
C GLN A 123 -4.09 -3.89 17.04
N VAL A 124 -3.42 -3.09 16.20
CA VAL A 124 -1.97 -3.03 16.07
C VAL A 124 -1.53 -1.57 16.15
N THR A 125 -0.48 -1.30 16.91
CA THR A 125 0.10 0.05 17.05
C THR A 125 1.53 0.03 16.51
N LEU A 126 1.83 0.92 15.56
CA LEU A 126 3.14 1.02 14.93
C LEU A 126 3.67 2.45 15.03
N SER A 127 4.98 2.61 15.16
CA SER A 127 5.64 3.90 14.98
C SER A 127 5.59 4.33 13.51
N ARG A 128 5.81 5.62 13.25
CA ARG A 128 5.92 6.13 11.88
C ARG A 128 7.12 5.55 11.13
N ARG A 129 8.22 5.26 11.84
CA ARG A 129 9.41 4.60 11.27
C ARG A 129 9.11 3.15 10.87
N GLN A 130 8.39 2.40 11.71
CA GLN A 130 7.88 1.06 11.39
C GLN A 130 6.99 1.08 10.14
N VAL A 131 6.04 2.03 10.05
CA VAL A 131 5.18 2.17 8.86
C VAL A 131 5.99 2.55 7.62
N ALA A 132 6.94 3.49 7.74
CA ALA A 132 7.82 3.86 6.63
C ALA A 132 8.62 2.66 6.11
N CYS A 133 9.20 1.87 7.02
CA CYS A 133 9.90 0.63 6.68
C CYS A 133 9.00 -0.32 5.89
N LEU A 134 7.78 -0.57 6.37
CA LEU A 134 6.83 -1.43 5.64
C LEU A 134 6.51 -0.89 4.25
N VAL A 135 6.21 0.40 4.10
CA VAL A 135 5.91 1.01 2.79
C VAL A 135 7.10 0.91 1.83
N VAL A 136 8.33 1.05 2.32
CA VAL A 136 9.53 0.83 1.50
C VAL A 136 9.62 -0.62 1.05
N HIS A 137 9.36 -1.59 1.92
CA HIS A 137 9.33 -3.00 1.53
C HIS A 137 8.19 -3.35 0.55
N GLN A 138 7.05 -2.65 0.63
CA GLN A 138 5.99 -2.73 -0.39
C GLN A 138 6.46 -2.20 -1.75
N PHE A 139 7.22 -1.11 -1.76
CA PHE A 139 7.79 -0.56 -2.98
C PHE A 139 8.86 -1.48 -3.59
N LEU A 140 9.72 -2.05 -2.75
CA LEU A 140 10.77 -3.00 -3.15
C LEU A 140 10.23 -4.38 -3.56
N CYS A 141 8.93 -4.62 -3.42
CA CYS A 141 8.31 -5.94 -3.66
C CYS A 141 8.97 -7.09 -2.87
N SER A 142 9.54 -6.79 -1.70
CA SER A 142 10.31 -7.75 -0.90
C SER A 142 9.49 -8.46 0.18
N LEU A 143 8.22 -8.08 0.35
CA LEU A 143 7.30 -8.71 1.29
C LEU A 143 6.86 -10.11 0.80
N PRO A 144 6.95 -11.17 1.61
CA PRO A 144 6.56 -12.52 1.20
C PRO A 144 5.07 -12.62 0.87
N SER A 145 4.68 -13.66 0.13
CA SER A 145 3.26 -13.89 -0.15
C SER A 145 2.45 -14.06 1.13
N GLN A 146 1.19 -13.61 1.10
CA GLN A 146 0.28 -13.78 2.23
C GLN A 146 0.03 -15.27 2.46
N PRO A 147 0.07 -15.75 3.71
CA PRO A 147 -0.14 -17.17 4.02
C PRO A 147 -1.61 -17.61 3.93
N TRP A 148 -2.52 -16.73 3.49
CA TRP A 148 -3.94 -17.04 3.27
C TRP A 148 -4.35 -16.74 1.81
N PRO A 149 -5.35 -17.45 1.26
CA PRO A 149 -5.86 -17.15 -0.07
C PRO A 149 -6.47 -15.75 -0.15
N THR A 150 -5.91 -14.90 -0.99
CA THR A 150 -6.41 -13.55 -1.23
C THR A 150 -5.99 -13.04 -2.60
N ASP A 151 -6.84 -12.21 -3.20
CA ASP A 151 -6.56 -11.51 -4.45
C ASP A 151 -5.78 -10.19 -4.21
N SER A 152 -5.41 -9.90 -2.96
CA SER A 152 -4.60 -8.73 -2.59
C SER A 152 -3.11 -8.98 -2.85
N SER A 153 -2.39 -7.95 -3.26
CA SER A 153 -0.92 -7.96 -3.21
C SER A 153 -0.45 -7.30 -1.91
N PRO A 154 0.56 -7.84 -1.21
CA PRO A 154 1.20 -7.13 -0.11
C PRO A 154 2.04 -5.95 -0.59
N ASP A 155 2.38 -5.89 -1.88
CA ASP A 155 3.31 -4.93 -2.50
C ASP A 155 2.68 -4.11 -3.64
N PHE A 156 3.47 -3.20 -4.22
CA PHE A 156 3.03 -2.29 -5.29
C PHE A 156 3.18 -2.86 -6.71
N ARG A 157 3.50 -4.14 -6.86
CA ARG A 157 3.83 -4.75 -8.16
C ARG A 157 2.69 -4.65 -9.19
N ILE A 158 1.44 -4.64 -8.72
CA ILE A 158 0.25 -4.42 -9.56
C ILE A 158 0.23 -3.05 -10.27
N TRP A 159 1.08 -2.12 -9.85
CA TRP A 159 1.21 -0.78 -10.41
C TRP A 159 2.45 -0.64 -11.33
N TYR A 160 3.30 -1.66 -11.45
CA TYR A 160 4.56 -1.56 -12.19
C TYR A 160 4.49 -2.07 -13.63
N SER A 161 3.52 -2.94 -13.95
CA SER A 161 3.35 -3.52 -15.29
C SER A 161 2.79 -2.52 -16.30
N THR A 162 3.09 -2.73 -17.58
CA THR A 162 2.53 -2.02 -18.73
C THR A 162 1.03 -2.28 -18.94
N ASP A 163 0.49 -3.43 -18.54
CA ASP A 163 -0.93 -3.80 -18.71
C ASP A 163 -1.82 -3.19 -17.60
N ILE A 164 -1.82 -1.87 -17.50
CA ILE A 164 -2.62 -1.11 -16.53
C ILE A 164 -3.88 -0.58 -17.21
N ARG A 165 -5.06 -0.94 -16.68
CA ARG A 165 -6.35 -0.40 -17.16
C ARG A 165 -6.49 1.12 -17.01
N HIS A 166 -5.87 1.70 -15.98
CA HIS A 166 -6.02 3.11 -15.60
C HIS A 166 -4.66 3.79 -15.37
N PRO A 167 -3.83 3.97 -16.41
CA PRO A 167 -2.43 4.40 -16.27
C PRO A 167 -2.31 5.79 -15.61
N LYS A 168 -3.26 6.70 -15.87
CA LYS A 168 -3.29 8.01 -15.22
C LYS A 168 -3.54 7.93 -13.71
N ALA A 169 -4.39 7.01 -13.26
CA ALA A 169 -4.65 6.80 -11.84
C ALA A 169 -3.43 6.18 -11.16
N VAL A 170 -2.80 5.19 -11.79
CA VAL A 170 -1.58 4.57 -11.28
C VAL A 170 -0.43 5.58 -11.22
N ALA A 171 -0.26 6.43 -12.24
CA ALA A 171 0.72 7.52 -12.20
C ALA A 171 0.51 8.42 -10.98
N ALA A 172 -0.74 8.76 -10.63
CA ALA A 172 -1.04 9.55 -9.44
C ALA A 172 -0.72 8.81 -8.13
N TYR A 173 -0.97 7.50 -8.06
CA TYR A 173 -0.62 6.67 -6.90
C TYR A 173 0.90 6.58 -6.71
N ILE A 174 1.65 6.26 -7.77
CA ILE A 174 3.12 6.22 -7.71
C ILE A 174 3.68 7.60 -7.39
N SER A 175 3.16 8.68 -8.00
CA SER A 175 3.58 10.05 -7.66
C SER A 175 3.37 10.38 -6.17
N SER A 176 2.29 9.90 -5.58
CA SER A 176 2.01 10.07 -4.15
C SER A 176 3.01 9.30 -3.28
N VAL A 177 3.40 8.09 -3.69
CA VAL A 177 4.43 7.29 -3.02
C VAL A 177 5.81 7.98 -3.11
N PHE A 178 6.19 8.48 -4.28
CA PHE A 178 7.46 9.21 -4.46
C PHE A 178 7.47 10.53 -3.69
N THR A 179 6.33 11.22 -3.60
CA THR A 179 6.19 12.41 -2.75
C THR A 179 6.39 12.05 -1.28
N TYR A 180 5.83 10.93 -0.82
CA TYR A 180 6.04 10.42 0.54
C TYR A 180 7.52 10.10 0.78
N PHE A 181 8.19 9.43 -0.15
CA PHE A 181 9.63 9.14 -0.08
C PHE A 181 10.50 10.40 -0.05
N GLY A 182 10.19 11.40 -0.88
CA GLY A 182 10.87 12.70 -0.84
C GLY A 182 10.78 13.36 0.54
N ARG A 183 9.61 13.29 1.19
CA ARG A 183 9.41 13.80 2.56
C ARG A 183 10.15 12.98 3.63
N LEU A 184 10.34 11.67 3.43
CA LEU A 184 11.18 10.86 4.32
C LEU A 184 12.64 11.30 4.24
N ALA A 185 13.11 11.64 3.04
CA ALA A 185 14.46 12.14 2.80
C ALA A 185 14.65 13.65 3.09
N GLY A 186 13.67 14.31 3.72
CA GLY A 186 13.73 15.75 4.02
C GLY A 186 13.71 16.65 2.77
N SER A 187 13.42 16.12 1.59
CA SER A 187 13.33 16.86 0.33
C SER A 187 11.94 17.50 0.22
N SER A 188 11.69 18.55 0.99
CA SER A 188 10.48 19.38 0.85
C SER A 188 10.75 20.52 -0.13
N HIS A 189 10.03 20.55 -1.26
CA HIS A 189 9.99 21.73 -2.12
C HIS A 189 9.09 22.78 -1.45
N GLY A 190 9.69 23.63 -0.62
CA GLY A 190 9.04 24.76 0.04
C GLY A 190 8.36 24.40 1.38
N SER A 191 8.65 25.22 2.39
CA SER A 191 8.22 25.16 3.80
C SER A 191 8.93 24.15 4.69
N ASP A 192 9.35 24.65 5.87
CA ASP A 192 9.94 24.00 7.04
C ASP A 192 9.04 22.91 7.63
N SER A 193 8.65 21.92 6.83
CA SER A 193 7.92 20.76 7.32
C SER A 193 8.93 19.83 7.99
N PRO A 194 8.80 19.55 9.30
CA PRO A 194 9.68 18.62 9.98
C PRO A 194 9.66 17.27 9.27
N SER A 195 10.81 16.57 9.27
CA SER A 195 10.92 15.21 8.73
C SER A 195 9.75 14.37 9.22
N LEU A 196 9.11 13.62 8.33
CA LEU A 196 7.95 12.77 8.67
C LEU A 196 8.27 11.76 9.78
N LEU A 197 9.54 11.55 10.09
CA LEU A 197 10.03 10.63 11.09
C LEU A 197 10.30 11.29 12.44
N SER A 198 10.41 12.63 12.49
CA SER A 198 10.58 13.39 13.74
C SER A 198 9.29 13.56 14.54
N ALA A 199 8.13 13.28 13.95
CA ALA A 199 6.86 13.32 14.66
C ALA A 199 6.65 12.02 15.48
N GLU A 200 6.55 12.15 16.80
CA GLU A 200 6.59 11.02 17.74
C GLU A 200 5.26 10.26 17.95
N TRP A 201 4.17 10.67 17.29
CA TRP A 201 2.88 10.04 17.57
C TRP A 201 2.71 8.69 16.84
N PRO A 202 2.19 7.65 17.52
CA PRO A 202 2.02 6.32 16.95
C PRO A 202 0.81 6.23 16.01
N ILE A 203 0.87 5.31 15.04
CA ILE A 203 -0.22 4.97 14.13
C ILE A 203 -0.94 3.72 14.66
N ILE A 204 -2.24 3.84 14.91
CA ILE A 204 -3.07 2.76 15.45
C ILE A 204 -4.00 2.22 14.35
N PHE A 205 -3.84 0.96 14.01
CA PHE A 205 -4.73 0.22 13.13
C PHE A 205 -5.70 -0.58 13.98
N ARG A 206 -7.01 -0.44 13.74
CA ARG A 206 -8.04 -1.19 14.47
C ARG A 206 -9.07 -1.81 13.54
N LEU A 207 -9.27 -3.12 13.65
CA LEU A 207 -10.36 -3.86 13.02
C LEU A 207 -11.61 -3.74 13.88
N ARG A 208 -12.72 -3.31 13.29
CA ARG A 208 -14.03 -3.33 13.95
C ARG A 208 -14.98 -4.19 13.16
N THR A 209 -15.23 -5.40 13.63
CA THR A 209 -16.28 -6.25 13.08
C THR A 209 -17.61 -5.81 13.67
N LEU A 210 -18.44 -5.17 12.85
CA LEU A 210 -19.83 -4.96 13.21
C LEU A 210 -20.53 -6.31 13.10
N GLY A 211 -20.84 -6.92 14.25
CA GLY A 211 -21.63 -8.13 14.30
C GLY A 211 -22.91 -7.92 13.51
N VAL A 212 -23.16 -8.78 12.52
CA VAL A 212 -24.49 -8.84 11.89
C VAL A 212 -25.43 -9.27 13.00
N HIS A 213 -26.15 -8.33 13.61
CA HIS A 213 -27.33 -8.68 14.36
C HIS A 213 -28.20 -9.52 13.42
N LYS A 214 -28.38 -10.81 13.76
CA LYS A 214 -29.29 -11.73 13.07
C LYS A 214 -30.77 -11.36 13.26
N SER A 215 -31.07 -10.14 13.68
CA SER A 215 -32.36 -9.53 13.45
C SER A 215 -32.31 -8.92 12.06
N ALA A 216 -33.13 -9.45 11.15
CA ALA A 216 -33.48 -8.78 9.91
C ALA A 216 -33.42 -7.26 10.09
N ILE A 217 -32.64 -6.57 9.27
CA ILE A 217 -32.69 -5.12 9.17
C ILE A 217 -34.06 -4.80 8.56
N LEU A 218 -35.12 -4.89 9.37
CA LEU A 218 -36.19 -3.93 9.26
C LEU A 218 -35.48 -2.59 9.45
N HIS A 219 -35.41 -1.79 8.40
CA HIS A 219 -34.99 -0.40 8.48
C HIS A 219 -36.01 0.44 9.27
N THR A 220 -36.60 -0.09 10.34
CA THR A 220 -37.33 0.70 11.32
C THR A 220 -36.30 1.25 12.29
N LEU A 221 -36.03 2.55 12.15
CA LEU A 221 -35.43 3.33 13.22
C LEU A 221 -36.20 2.98 14.50
N PRO A 222 -35.53 2.56 15.59
CA PRO A 222 -36.21 2.39 16.87
C PRO A 222 -37.01 3.67 17.15
N MET A 223 -38.31 3.51 17.44
CA MET A 223 -39.17 4.63 17.84
C MET A 223 -38.46 5.40 18.96
N GLY A 224 -38.04 6.65 18.69
CA GLY A 224 -37.24 7.47 19.61
C GLY A 224 -35.84 7.85 19.13
N CYS A 225 -35.32 7.28 18.04
CA CYS A 225 -34.06 7.75 17.45
C CYS A 225 -34.28 9.06 16.66
N MET A 226 -33.97 10.20 17.29
CA MET A 226 -33.93 11.48 16.58
C MET A 226 -32.78 11.50 15.56
N LEU A 227 -33.06 12.04 14.37
CA LEU A 227 -32.03 12.28 13.36
C LEU A 227 -30.96 13.23 13.93
N ARG A 228 -29.70 12.90 13.71
CA ARG A 228 -28.60 13.79 14.08
C ARG A 228 -28.54 14.96 13.10
N PRO A 229 -28.23 16.18 13.57
CA PRO A 229 -28.01 17.32 12.68
C PRO A 229 -26.96 17.01 11.62
N MET A 230 -27.27 17.32 10.36
CA MET A 230 -26.34 17.21 9.23
C MET A 230 -26.02 18.61 8.73
N THR A 231 -24.74 18.98 8.75
CA THR A 231 -24.28 20.21 8.10
C THR A 231 -23.91 19.88 6.66
N VAL A 232 -24.58 20.52 5.72
CA VAL A 232 -24.29 20.39 4.29
C VAL A 232 -23.70 21.72 3.82
N THR A 233 -22.41 21.70 3.47
CA THR A 233 -21.70 22.85 2.88
C THR A 233 -21.60 22.65 1.37
N TYR A 234 -22.08 23.61 0.60
CA TYR A 234 -21.96 23.60 -0.85
C TYR A 234 -20.72 24.38 -1.25
N GLU A 235 -19.68 23.69 -1.73
CA GLU A 235 -18.52 24.36 -2.32
C GLU A 235 -18.65 24.41 -3.84
N PRO A 236 -18.38 25.58 -4.47
CA PRO A 236 -18.55 25.77 -5.92
C PRO A 236 -17.56 24.98 -6.77
N ILE A 237 -16.48 24.46 -6.17
CA ILE A 237 -15.44 23.69 -6.86
C ILE A 237 -15.14 22.45 -6.02
N ILE A 238 -15.18 21.27 -6.64
CA ILE A 238 -14.73 20.02 -6.00
C ILE A 238 -13.20 20.13 -5.85
N SER A 239 -12.73 20.42 -4.63
CA SER A 239 -11.32 20.62 -4.32
C SER A 239 -10.86 19.59 -3.28
N THR A 240 -9.74 18.92 -3.54
CA THR A 240 -9.04 18.06 -2.56
C THR A 240 -7.96 18.83 -1.80
N ASN A 241 -7.92 20.17 -1.92
CA ASN A 241 -6.90 20.97 -1.28
C ASN A 241 -7.16 21.00 0.25
N PRO A 242 -6.15 20.62 1.07
CA PRO A 242 -6.29 20.48 2.51
C PRO A 242 -6.69 21.77 3.25
N LEU A 243 -6.46 22.95 2.66
CA LEU A 243 -6.90 24.23 3.24
C LEU A 243 -8.44 24.36 3.31
N TYR A 244 -9.15 23.74 2.37
CA TYR A 244 -10.63 23.69 2.38
C TYR A 244 -11.16 22.59 3.32
N LEU A 245 -10.38 21.55 3.59
CA LEU A 245 -10.71 20.56 4.62
C LEU A 245 -10.44 21.12 6.04
N ALA A 246 -9.46 22.00 6.20
CA ALA A 246 -9.16 22.64 7.47
C ALA A 246 -10.25 23.64 7.91
N SER A 247 -10.91 24.32 6.96
CA SER A 247 -12.04 25.22 7.27
C SER A 247 -13.25 24.47 7.86
N LEU A 248 -13.46 23.21 7.46
CA LEU A 248 -14.44 22.29 8.06
C LEU A 248 -14.05 21.86 9.49
N MET A 249 -12.75 21.82 9.82
CA MET A 249 -12.26 21.44 11.15
C MET A 249 -12.10 22.63 12.11
N GLY A 250 -12.06 23.87 11.60
CA GLY A 250 -11.73 25.10 12.34
C GLY A 250 -12.75 25.63 13.36
N ARG A 251 -13.72 24.84 13.82
CA ARG A 251 -14.65 25.23 14.89
C ARG A 251 -14.84 24.20 16.01
N ALA A 252 -14.10 23.09 15.99
CA ALA A 252 -14.14 22.13 17.08
C ALA A 252 -13.00 22.42 18.06
N SER A 253 -13.31 23.17 19.13
CA SER A 253 -12.58 23.09 20.38
C SER A 253 -12.48 21.61 20.76
N PHE A 254 -11.27 21.08 20.91
CA PHE A 254 -11.03 19.69 21.33
C PHE A 254 -11.75 19.43 22.67
N PRO A 255 -12.78 18.58 22.66
CA PRO A 255 -12.59 17.24 23.19
C PRO A 255 -13.27 16.15 22.34
N GLN A 256 -12.59 15.01 22.24
CA GLN A 256 -13.01 13.76 21.59
C GLN A 256 -13.07 13.75 20.06
N ILE A 257 -12.16 12.95 19.49
CA ILE A 257 -12.10 12.57 18.08
C ILE A 257 -13.43 11.93 17.69
N ARG A 258 -14.25 12.64 16.91
CA ARG A 258 -15.47 12.12 16.29
C ARG A 258 -15.18 11.74 14.83
N PRO A 259 -15.56 10.55 14.36
CA PRO A 259 -15.36 10.18 12.96
C PRO A 259 -16.30 10.99 12.06
N LEU A 260 -15.73 11.78 11.16
CA LEU A 260 -16.44 12.45 10.09
C LEU A 260 -16.67 11.45 8.94
N VAL A 261 -17.94 11.20 8.63
CA VAL A 261 -18.33 10.36 7.48
C VAL A 261 -18.58 11.29 6.29
N LEU A 262 -17.64 11.31 5.34
CA LEU A 262 -17.82 12.02 4.07
C LEU A 262 -18.62 11.13 3.11
N VAL A 263 -19.90 11.45 2.89
CA VAL A 263 -20.75 10.75 1.91
C VAL A 263 -20.62 11.43 0.55
N ARG A 264 -20.08 10.68 -0.43
CA ARG A 264 -19.92 11.15 -1.81
C ARG A 264 -21.11 10.68 -2.65
N ALA A 265 -22.03 11.57 -3.01
CA ALA A 265 -23.11 11.28 -3.95
C ALA A 265 -22.62 11.43 -5.39
N LEU A 266 -22.53 10.33 -6.15
CA LEU A 266 -22.22 10.35 -7.58
C LEU A 266 -23.53 10.40 -8.38
N HIS A 267 -23.80 11.55 -9.00
CA HIS A 267 -24.93 11.72 -9.91
C HIS A 267 -24.60 11.08 -11.27
N LYS A 268 -25.15 9.90 -11.56
CA LYS A 268 -24.95 9.19 -12.83
C LYS A 268 -25.96 9.71 -13.87
N LYS A 269 -25.54 10.61 -14.78
CA LYS A 269 -26.34 10.94 -15.97
C LYS A 269 -26.40 9.71 -16.89
N ARG A 270 -27.60 9.20 -17.15
CA ARG A 270 -27.86 8.20 -18.21
C ARG A 270 -27.79 8.90 -19.56
N CYS A 271 -26.88 8.49 -20.43
CA CYS A 271 -27.02 8.67 -21.87
C CYS A 271 -27.59 7.37 -22.44
N THR A 272 -28.78 7.44 -23.01
CA THR A 272 -29.43 6.41 -23.82
C THR A 272 -29.19 6.70 -25.29
N SER A 273 -28.60 5.77 -26.03
CA SER A 273 -28.83 5.62 -27.48
C SER A 273 -28.45 4.21 -27.93
N ALA A 274 -29.17 3.73 -28.93
CA ALA A 274 -29.47 2.34 -29.23
C ALA A 274 -28.44 1.61 -30.12
N GLN A 275 -28.17 0.35 -29.76
CA GLN A 275 -28.31 -0.88 -30.57
C GLN A 275 -27.76 -0.95 -32.02
N ARG A 276 -26.73 -1.78 -32.24
CA ARG A 276 -26.73 -2.86 -33.26
C ARG A 276 -25.66 -3.94 -32.98
N GLN A 277 -26.07 -5.20 -33.20
CA GLN A 277 -25.42 -6.51 -33.00
C GLN A 277 -24.20 -6.70 -33.94
N ASN A 278 -23.23 -7.62 -33.82
CA ASN A 278 -23.16 -9.01 -33.32
C ASN A 278 -21.66 -9.45 -33.15
N PRO A 279 -21.29 -10.70 -32.79
CA PRO A 279 -20.28 -10.98 -31.75
C PRO A 279 -18.96 -11.60 -32.27
N VAL A 280 -17.88 -11.43 -31.50
CA VAL A 280 -16.74 -12.37 -31.50
C VAL A 280 -16.39 -12.70 -30.06
N ARG A 281 -16.40 -14.00 -29.76
CA ARG A 281 -16.05 -14.60 -28.46
C ARG A 281 -14.57 -14.29 -28.14
N SER A 282 -14.34 -13.68 -26.99
CA SER A 282 -13.11 -13.83 -26.22
C SER A 282 -13.51 -13.97 -24.76
N SER A 283 -12.96 -14.99 -24.10
CA SER A 283 -13.27 -15.38 -22.72
C SER A 283 -12.78 -14.33 -21.73
N TYR A 284 -13.72 -13.58 -21.14
CA TYR A 284 -13.46 -12.55 -20.14
C TYR A 284 -13.59 -13.10 -18.70
N SER A 285 -12.55 -12.91 -17.88
CA SER A 285 -12.58 -13.12 -16.42
C SER A 285 -13.00 -11.83 -15.69
N PRO A 286 -14.01 -11.85 -14.80
CA PRO A 286 -14.52 -10.69 -14.08
C PRO A 286 -13.88 -10.57 -12.68
N GLN A 287 -12.62 -10.13 -12.55
CA GLN A 287 -11.94 -10.09 -11.24
C GLN A 287 -11.54 -8.70 -10.70
N LEU A 288 -11.31 -7.68 -11.53
CA LEU A 288 -10.68 -6.43 -11.05
C LEU A 288 -11.63 -5.36 -10.47
N SER A 289 -12.96 -5.52 -10.57
CA SER A 289 -13.90 -4.59 -9.90
C SER A 289 -14.02 -4.83 -8.39
N LYS A 290 -13.48 -5.95 -7.88
CA LYS A 290 -13.47 -6.31 -6.46
C LYS A 290 -12.28 -5.73 -5.70
N THR A 291 -11.19 -5.39 -6.39
CA THR A 291 -9.90 -5.05 -5.76
C THR A 291 -9.94 -3.73 -4.97
N LEU A 292 -10.72 -2.73 -5.42
CA LEU A 292 -10.94 -1.49 -4.65
C LEU A 292 -11.89 -1.66 -3.46
N ARG A 293 -12.79 -2.65 -3.48
CA ARG A 293 -13.63 -2.98 -2.31
C ARG A 293 -12.91 -3.86 -1.29
N SER A 294 -11.93 -4.65 -1.74
CA SER A 294 -11.17 -5.58 -0.90
C SER A 294 -10.19 -4.90 0.04
N TRP A 295 -9.77 -3.66 -0.25
CA TRP A 295 -8.81 -2.94 0.59
C TRP A 295 -9.39 -2.47 1.94
N LEU A 296 -10.71 -2.54 2.15
CA LEU A 296 -11.35 -2.08 3.38
C LEU A 296 -12.33 -3.07 4.03
N CYS A 297 -12.77 -4.14 3.37
CA CYS A 297 -13.70 -5.09 3.99
C CYS A 297 -13.68 -6.45 3.28
N ARG A 298 -13.12 -7.46 3.94
CA ARG A 298 -13.63 -8.83 3.84
C ARG A 298 -13.46 -9.55 5.17
N VAL A 299 -14.54 -9.52 5.95
CA VAL A 299 -14.81 -10.52 6.99
C VAL A 299 -15.32 -11.75 6.25
N GLN A 300 -14.59 -12.85 6.33
CA GLN A 300 -15.10 -14.13 5.87
C GLN A 300 -15.62 -14.87 7.11
N LYS A 301 -16.93 -15.05 7.18
CA LYS A 301 -17.61 -15.90 8.17
C LYS A 301 -17.24 -17.37 7.92
N PRO A 302 -17.28 -18.22 8.97
CA PRO A 302 -16.96 -19.64 8.90
C PRO A 302 -17.81 -20.40 7.86
#